data_AF-A0A3N8NW52-F1
#
_entry.id   AF-A0A3N8NW52-F1
#
_cell.length_a   1.000
_cell.length_b   1.000
_cell.length_c   1.000
_cell.angle_alpha   90.00
_cell.angle_beta   90.00
_cell.angle_gamma   90.00
#
_symmetry.space_group_name_H-M   'P 1'
#
loop_
_entity.id
_entity.type
_entity.pdbx_description
1 polymer ?
#
loop_
_entity_poly.entity_id
_entity_poly.type
_entity_poly.pdbx_seq_one_letter_code
_entity_poly.pdbx_strand_id
1 'polypeptide(L)'
;MKRRTTSVATATVLAALLAGCANGMPDVNGLVSKANSAVEGAISSVTGGSGGNAAGPVYTPISGGNTLSGLFAGQNQQKANYGQIAYPRVALEYLSFGADQPCWKVRATIWRGPKQSHDEVFQVCDAPIVVRDAVGQSGQLNPQGIIDKIDGTRAPMNVSNTGDQRTRGPLPPLRPMSVQLANTGPMFQANPLQVRLDAINARIAYVSGYVPLGDTSAMSVVSSAFYDYRMWIYRFDPAGNRG
;
A
#
# COMPACT_ATOMS: atom_id res chain seq x y z
N MET A 1 -23.60 52.10 -5.24
CA MET A 1 -22.40 51.96 -4.39
C MET A 1 -22.55 50.73 -3.49
N LYS A 2 -21.82 49.65 -3.77
CA LYS A 2 -21.62 48.48 -2.87
C LYS A 2 -20.26 47.89 -3.19
N ARG A 3 -19.29 48.07 -2.29
CA ARG A 3 -17.94 47.51 -2.35
C ARG A 3 -18.00 46.02 -2.03
N ARG A 4 -17.31 45.18 -2.80
CA ARG A 4 -16.93 43.82 -2.38
C ARG A 4 -15.42 43.77 -2.23
N THR A 5 -15.02 43.55 -0.99
CA THR A 5 -13.68 43.29 -0.48
C THR A 5 -13.19 41.94 -0.99
N THR A 6 -12.06 41.92 -1.67
CA THR A 6 -11.29 40.72 -2.03
C THR A 6 -10.54 40.21 -0.80
N SER A 7 -10.68 38.91 -0.52
CA SER A 7 -10.05 38.22 0.60
C SER A 7 -8.55 38.06 0.38
N VAL A 8 -7.77 38.56 1.34
CA VAL A 8 -6.32 38.41 1.45
C VAL A 8 -6.01 37.00 1.94
N ALA A 9 -5.94 36.02 1.02
CA ALA A 9 -5.53 34.65 1.36
C ALA A 9 -4.72 33.93 0.26
N THR A 10 -4.37 34.64 -0.83
CA THR A 10 -3.65 34.08 -1.98
C THR A 10 -2.21 34.58 -2.14
N ALA A 11 -1.63 35.25 -1.13
CA ALA A 11 -0.33 35.90 -1.27
C ALA A 11 0.87 35.17 -0.61
N THR A 12 0.67 34.05 0.09
CA THR A 12 1.76 33.38 0.85
C THR A 12 2.36 32.13 0.21
N VAL A 13 1.83 31.63 -0.91
CA VAL A 13 2.40 30.45 -1.59
C VAL A 13 3.42 30.83 -2.68
N LEU A 14 3.38 32.07 -3.19
CA LEU A 14 4.25 32.49 -4.31
C LEU A 14 5.61 33.07 -3.86
N ALA A 15 5.82 33.30 -2.57
CA ALA A 15 7.08 33.88 -2.06
C ALA A 15 8.16 32.83 -1.72
N ALA A 16 7.84 31.53 -1.73
CA ALA A 16 8.80 30.47 -1.46
C ALA A 16 9.52 29.95 -2.73
N LEU A 17 9.18 30.43 -3.92
CA LEU A 17 9.72 29.96 -5.20
C LEU A 17 10.98 30.72 -5.67
N LEU A 18 11.48 31.69 -4.91
CA LEU A 18 12.63 32.52 -5.33
C LEU A 18 13.85 32.47 -4.38
N ALA A 19 13.88 31.56 -3.40
CA ALA A 19 15.03 31.37 -2.53
C ALA A 19 15.53 29.92 -2.58
N GLY A 20 16.22 29.56 -3.66
CA GLY A 20 16.75 28.21 -3.84
C GLY A 20 17.71 28.04 -5.01
N CYS A 21 18.46 29.09 -5.40
CA CYS A 21 19.56 28.96 -6.35
C CYS A 21 20.88 28.71 -5.60
N ALA A 22 20.97 27.59 -4.89
CA ALA A 22 22.22 26.94 -4.46
C ALA A 22 21.86 25.68 -3.67
N ASN A 23 22.33 24.52 -4.16
CA ASN A 23 22.21 23.18 -3.57
C ASN A 23 20.90 22.42 -3.88
N GLY A 24 20.99 21.52 -4.86
CA GLY A 24 20.17 20.30 -4.97
C GLY A 24 18.68 20.54 -5.28
N MET A 25 18.23 20.04 -6.43
CA MET A 25 16.79 19.98 -6.73
C MET A 25 16.04 19.29 -5.58
N PRO A 26 14.95 19.88 -5.05
CA PRO A 26 14.11 19.21 -4.08
C PRO A 26 13.44 18.00 -4.73
N ASP A 27 13.43 16.87 -4.02
CA ASP A 27 12.75 15.64 -4.42
C ASP A 27 11.24 15.88 -4.54
N VAL A 28 10.83 16.22 -5.77
CA VAL A 28 9.44 16.52 -6.13
C VAL A 28 8.52 15.31 -5.89
N ASN A 29 9.04 14.08 -5.94
CA ASN A 29 8.26 12.88 -5.64
C ASN A 29 7.98 12.75 -4.14
N GLY A 30 8.93 13.12 -3.29
CA GLY A 30 8.77 13.21 -1.85
C GLY A 30 7.80 14.31 -1.40
N LEU A 31 7.74 15.42 -2.14
CA LEU A 31 6.78 16.51 -1.87
C LEU A 31 5.36 16.14 -2.32
N VAL A 32 5.22 15.47 -3.46
CA VAL A 32 3.92 15.00 -3.97
C VAL A 32 3.34 13.90 -3.07
N SER A 33 4.15 12.97 -2.57
CA SER A 33 3.67 11.95 -1.63
C SER A 33 3.19 12.56 -0.31
N LYS A 34 3.92 13.56 0.22
CA LYS A 34 3.56 14.28 1.44
C LYS A 34 2.29 15.12 1.27
N ALA A 35 2.10 15.71 0.09
CA ALA A 35 0.88 16.43 -0.27
C ALA A 35 -0.32 15.47 -0.40
N ASN A 36 -0.13 14.30 -1.02
CA ASN A 36 -1.19 13.30 -1.15
C ASN A 36 -1.65 12.77 0.21
N SER A 37 -0.74 12.47 1.14
CA SER A 37 -1.10 12.03 2.50
C SER A 37 -1.82 13.13 3.32
N ALA A 38 -1.40 14.39 3.17
CA ALA A 38 -2.06 15.52 3.82
C ALA A 38 -3.48 15.77 3.27
N VAL A 39 -3.66 15.55 1.97
CA VAL A 39 -4.94 15.68 1.27
C VAL A 39 -5.88 14.52 1.62
N GLU A 40 -5.41 13.28 1.73
CA GLU A 40 -6.21 12.13 2.19
C GLU A 40 -6.77 12.33 3.61
N GLY A 41 -5.97 12.92 4.51
CA GLY A 41 -6.43 13.31 5.85
C GLY A 41 -7.43 14.47 5.86
N ALA A 42 -7.36 15.36 4.85
CA ALA A 42 -8.31 16.44 4.72
C ALA A 42 -9.66 15.96 4.15
N ILE A 43 -9.67 15.12 3.11
CA ILE A 43 -10.90 14.67 2.43
C ILE A 43 -11.79 13.83 3.36
N SER A 44 -11.18 13.03 4.24
CA SER A 44 -11.91 12.26 5.26
C SER A 44 -12.64 13.15 6.28
N SER A 45 -12.31 14.44 6.38
CA SER A 45 -13.03 15.41 7.21
C SER A 45 -14.16 16.17 6.49
N VAL A 46 -14.22 16.15 5.14
CA VAL A 46 -15.14 17.00 4.36
C VAL A 46 -16.22 16.24 3.60
N THR A 47 -16.08 14.93 3.36
CA THR A 47 -17.12 14.13 2.70
C THR A 47 -17.80 13.19 3.70
N GLY A 48 -18.91 13.66 4.28
CA GLY A 48 -19.86 12.81 4.98
C GLY A 48 -20.49 11.80 4.00
N GLY A 49 -19.81 10.67 3.80
CA GLY A 49 -20.32 9.51 3.09
C GLY A 49 -20.83 8.48 4.10
N SER A 50 -22.15 8.36 4.19
CA SER A 50 -22.85 7.33 4.95
C SER A 50 -22.56 5.93 4.39
N GLY A 51 -21.85 5.10 5.16
CA GLY A 51 -21.72 3.65 4.92
C GLY A 51 -20.36 3.07 5.30
N GLY A 52 -20.19 2.69 6.58
CA GLY A 52 -19.06 1.91 7.09
C GLY A 52 -18.08 2.73 7.93
N ASN A 53 -17.88 2.33 9.19
CA ASN A 53 -16.91 2.91 10.13
C ASN A 53 -15.48 2.85 9.57
N ALA A 54 -15.06 3.85 8.79
CA ALA A 54 -13.67 3.99 8.37
C ALA A 54 -12.85 4.52 9.57
N ALA A 55 -12.11 3.64 10.24
CA ALA A 55 -11.38 3.92 11.47
C ALA A 55 -10.03 4.66 11.27
N GLY A 56 -9.98 5.66 10.39
CA GLY A 56 -8.78 6.47 10.13
C GLY A 56 -8.17 6.29 8.73
N PRO A 57 -6.97 6.86 8.47
CA PRO A 57 -6.32 6.78 7.17
C PRO A 57 -5.98 5.32 6.80
N VAL A 58 -5.87 5.03 5.50
CA VAL A 58 -5.53 3.69 4.99
C VAL A 58 -4.21 3.20 5.57
N TYR A 59 -3.23 4.07 5.78
CA TYR A 59 -1.91 3.73 6.31
C TYR A 59 -1.41 4.78 7.31
N THR A 60 -0.91 4.29 8.45
CA THR A 60 -0.26 5.12 9.48
C THR A 60 1.04 4.46 9.90
N PRO A 61 2.22 5.08 9.67
CA PRO A 61 3.47 4.57 10.21
C PRO A 61 3.47 4.68 11.74
N ILE A 62 3.94 3.64 12.43
CA ILE A 62 4.05 3.60 13.89
C ILE A 62 5.53 3.71 14.30
N SER A 63 6.41 2.95 13.67
CA SER A 63 7.85 2.98 13.96
C SER A 63 8.70 2.47 12.80
N GLY A 64 10.00 2.75 12.82
CA GLY A 64 10.97 2.19 11.87
C GLY A 64 11.11 2.93 10.54
N GLY A 65 10.23 3.89 10.24
CA GLY A 65 10.26 4.70 9.02
C GLY A 65 8.92 4.72 8.30
N ASN A 66 8.91 5.23 7.08
CA ASN A 66 7.78 5.21 6.15
C ASN A 66 8.21 4.76 4.75
N THR A 67 9.32 4.02 4.64
CA THR A 67 9.90 3.64 3.34
C THR A 67 9.04 2.63 2.60
N LEU A 68 8.15 1.91 3.29
CA LEU A 68 7.19 1.05 2.62
C LEU A 68 6.27 1.84 1.68
N SER A 69 5.87 3.06 2.05
CA SER A 69 4.97 3.88 1.22
C SER A 69 5.67 4.29 -0.07
N GLY A 70 5.09 3.89 -1.21
CA GLY A 70 5.68 4.13 -2.53
C GLY A 70 6.97 3.35 -2.82
N LEU A 71 7.33 2.34 -2.02
CA LEU A 71 8.57 1.57 -2.17
C LEU A 71 8.79 1.01 -3.59
N PHE A 72 7.71 0.58 -4.25
CA PHE A 72 7.72 0.02 -5.59
C PHE A 72 7.27 1.00 -6.67
N ALA A 73 6.89 2.23 -6.29
CA ALA A 73 6.42 3.24 -7.23
C ALA A 73 7.52 3.62 -8.23
N GLY A 74 7.13 3.78 -9.50
CA GLY A 74 8.05 4.12 -10.59
C GLY A 74 9.01 3.00 -11.02
N GLN A 75 8.97 1.83 -10.39
CA GLN A 75 9.76 0.69 -10.83
C GLN A 75 9.14 0.02 -12.05
N ASN A 76 9.99 -0.59 -12.90
CA ASN A 76 9.51 -1.35 -14.04
C ASN A 76 8.97 -2.71 -13.58
N GLN A 77 7.65 -2.79 -13.43
CA GLN A 77 6.95 -3.98 -12.94
C GLN A 77 7.11 -5.20 -13.84
N GLN A 78 7.29 -5.01 -15.16
CA GLN A 78 7.57 -6.12 -16.07
C GLN A 78 8.94 -6.73 -15.77
N LYS A 79 9.97 -5.91 -15.61
CA LYS A 79 11.32 -6.39 -15.24
C LYS A 79 11.33 -7.05 -13.86
N ALA A 80 10.57 -6.51 -12.91
CA ALA A 80 10.37 -7.14 -11.61
C ALA A 80 9.71 -8.52 -11.75
N ASN A 81 8.63 -8.65 -12.53
CA ASN A 81 7.96 -9.92 -12.80
C ASN A 81 8.89 -10.96 -13.48
N TYR A 82 9.85 -10.54 -14.31
CA TYR A 82 10.87 -11.45 -14.87
C TYR A 82 12.05 -11.74 -13.94
N GLY A 83 12.04 -11.25 -12.70
CA GLY A 83 13.14 -11.45 -11.74
C GLY A 83 14.41 -10.66 -12.05
N GLN A 84 14.34 -9.68 -12.97
CA GLN A 84 15.49 -8.83 -13.33
C GLN A 84 15.72 -7.71 -12.30
N ILE A 85 14.70 -7.38 -11.51
CA ILE A 85 14.81 -6.46 -10.38
C ILE A 85 14.58 -7.28 -9.12
N ALA A 86 15.65 -7.59 -8.38
CA ALA A 86 15.56 -8.49 -7.24
C ALA A 86 15.13 -7.79 -5.94
N TYR A 87 15.45 -6.51 -5.78
CA TYR A 87 15.23 -5.71 -4.56
C TYR A 87 14.53 -4.38 -4.91
N PRO A 88 13.84 -3.73 -3.97
CA PRO A 88 13.62 -4.12 -2.58
C PRO A 88 12.70 -5.34 -2.45
N ARG A 89 12.77 -6.03 -1.31
CA ARG A 89 11.91 -7.18 -0.96
C ARG A 89 11.28 -6.94 0.40
N VAL A 90 10.05 -7.40 0.61
CA VAL A 90 9.28 -7.13 1.82
C VAL A 90 8.67 -8.40 2.38
N ALA A 91 9.03 -8.72 3.62
CA ALA A 91 8.36 -9.75 4.41
C ALA A 91 7.37 -9.10 5.37
N LEU A 92 6.10 -9.51 5.31
CA LEU A 92 5.03 -8.99 6.16
C LEU A 92 4.76 -9.92 7.33
N GLU A 93 4.70 -9.36 8.53
CA GLU A 93 4.22 -10.01 9.74
C GLU A 93 3.04 -9.27 10.34
N TYR A 94 1.94 -9.98 10.51
CA TYR A 94 0.73 -9.45 11.12
C TYR A 94 0.84 -9.53 12.65
N LEU A 95 1.03 -8.38 13.29
CA LEU A 95 1.22 -8.23 14.74
C LEU A 95 -0.10 -8.09 15.51
N SER A 96 -1.14 -7.57 14.85
CA SER A 96 -2.49 -7.48 15.40
C SER A 96 -3.47 -7.58 14.25
N PHE A 97 -4.35 -8.57 14.29
CA PHE A 97 -5.28 -8.90 13.21
C PHE A 97 -6.54 -9.57 13.77
N GLY A 98 -7.60 -9.57 12.98
CA GLY A 98 -8.89 -10.17 13.32
C GLY A 98 -9.97 -9.72 12.33
N ALA A 99 -10.98 -10.55 12.10
CA ALA A 99 -12.03 -10.30 11.12
C ALA A 99 -12.79 -9.01 11.42
N ASP A 100 -13.08 -8.77 12.70
CA ASP A 100 -13.84 -7.61 13.18
C ASP A 100 -12.96 -6.38 13.48
N GLN A 101 -11.63 -6.50 13.34
CA GLN A 101 -10.72 -5.40 13.65
C GLN A 101 -10.71 -4.37 12.52
N PRO A 102 -11.03 -3.09 12.79
CA PRO A 102 -11.12 -2.07 11.74
C PRO A 102 -9.75 -1.71 11.16
N CYS A 103 -8.69 -1.92 11.92
CA CYS A 103 -7.31 -1.74 11.50
C CYS A 103 -6.42 -2.87 12.01
N TRP A 104 -5.43 -3.24 11.22
CA TRP A 104 -4.43 -4.25 11.54
C TRP A 104 -3.06 -3.60 11.72
N LYS A 105 -2.25 -4.18 12.60
CA LYS A 105 -0.86 -3.77 12.82
C LYS A 105 0.06 -4.75 12.12
N VAL A 106 0.97 -4.22 11.31
CA VAL A 106 1.85 -5.03 10.47
C VAL A 106 3.29 -4.57 10.65
N ARG A 107 4.23 -5.50 10.71
CA ARG A 107 5.66 -5.27 10.58
C ARG A 107 6.09 -5.65 9.17
N ALA A 108 6.69 -4.72 8.45
CA ALA A 108 7.39 -4.98 7.21
C ALA A 108 8.89 -5.08 7.49
N THR A 109 9.51 -6.22 7.17
CA THR A 109 10.97 -6.32 7.05
C THR A 109 11.35 -6.04 5.61
N ILE A 110 11.98 -4.89 5.38
CA ILE A 110 12.33 -4.39 4.05
C ILE A 110 13.80 -4.71 3.79
N TRP A 111 14.05 -5.59 2.84
CA TRP A 111 15.39 -5.97 2.39
C TRP A 111 15.81 -5.10 1.20
N ARG A 112 16.95 -4.43 1.33
CA ARG A 112 17.59 -3.67 0.24
C ARG A 112 18.68 -4.48 -0.47
N GLY A 113 19.05 -5.62 0.11
CA GLY A 113 20.02 -6.56 -0.44
C GLY A 113 19.97 -7.88 0.35
N PRO A 114 20.88 -8.82 0.09
CA PRO A 114 20.85 -10.15 0.71
C PRO A 114 21.17 -10.16 2.21
N LYS A 115 21.78 -9.09 2.74
CA LYS A 115 22.22 -8.99 4.14
C LYS A 115 21.79 -7.70 4.83
N GLN A 116 21.07 -6.83 4.12
CA GLN A 116 20.67 -5.52 4.63
C GLN A 116 19.15 -5.41 4.64
N SER A 117 18.60 -5.28 5.84
CA SER A 117 17.18 -5.03 6.04
C SER A 117 16.95 -4.10 7.23
N HIS A 118 15.78 -3.49 7.25
CA HIS A 118 15.26 -2.76 8.39
C HIS A 118 13.78 -3.10 8.57
N ASP A 119 13.28 -2.90 9.79
CA ASP A 119 11.87 -3.12 10.10
C ASP A 119 11.12 -1.81 10.18
N GLU A 120 9.90 -1.82 9.66
CA GLU A 120 8.91 -0.77 9.84
C GLU A 120 7.62 -1.37 10.40
N VAL A 121 7.04 -0.73 11.41
CA VAL A 121 5.74 -1.10 11.95
C VAL A 121 4.74 -0.03 11.55
N PHE A 122 3.59 -0.45 11.05
CA PHE A 122 2.54 0.45 10.61
C PHE A 122 1.17 -0.15 10.90
N GLN A 123 0.16 0.70 10.85
CA GLN A 123 -1.24 0.33 10.91
C GLN A 123 -1.87 0.49 9.53
N VAL A 124 -2.69 -0.47 9.14
CA VAL A 124 -3.52 -0.39 7.93
C VAL A 124 -4.97 -0.56 8.33
N CYS A 125 -5.82 0.35 7.88
CA CYS A 125 -7.25 0.32 8.15
C CYS A 125 -8.01 -0.07 6.89
N ASP A 126 -9.20 -0.66 7.08
CA ASP A 126 -10.14 -0.85 5.99
C ASP A 126 -10.87 0.46 5.66
N ALA A 127 -10.09 1.41 5.14
CA ALA A 127 -10.60 2.63 4.55
C ALA A 127 -10.67 2.48 3.02
N PRO A 128 -11.57 3.20 2.35
CA PRO A 128 -11.66 3.21 0.89
C PRO A 128 -10.34 3.65 0.24
N ILE A 129 -9.93 2.95 -0.82
CA ILE A 129 -8.81 3.36 -1.65
C ILE A 129 -9.32 4.40 -2.65
N VAL A 130 -8.92 5.66 -2.47
CA VAL A 130 -9.31 6.77 -3.34
C VAL A 130 -8.17 7.09 -4.29
N VAL A 131 -8.42 6.97 -5.59
CA VAL A 131 -7.49 7.34 -6.66
C VAL A 131 -7.98 8.58 -7.38
N ARG A 132 -7.06 9.36 -7.93
CA ARG A 132 -7.36 10.48 -8.83
C ARG A 132 -6.92 10.12 -10.23
N ASP A 133 -7.76 10.38 -11.21
CA ASP A 133 -7.38 10.25 -12.62
C ASP A 133 -6.58 11.47 -13.11
N ALA A 134 -6.09 11.40 -14.35
CA ALA A 134 -5.32 12.47 -14.97
C ALA A 134 -6.07 13.80 -15.11
N VAL A 135 -7.42 13.79 -15.03
CA VAL A 135 -8.25 15.00 -15.05
C VAL A 135 -8.69 15.46 -13.66
N GLY A 136 -8.14 14.84 -12.61
CA GLY A 136 -8.34 15.20 -11.20
C GLY A 136 -9.63 14.65 -10.56
N GLN A 137 -10.42 13.86 -11.29
CA GLN A 137 -11.62 13.22 -10.76
C GLN A 137 -11.24 12.10 -9.80
N SER A 138 -11.94 12.05 -8.66
CA SER A 138 -11.73 11.02 -7.65
C SER A 138 -12.60 9.80 -7.94
N GLY A 139 -11.97 8.63 -7.99
CA GLY A 139 -12.63 7.33 -8.06
C GLY A 139 -12.25 6.47 -6.87
N GLN A 140 -13.14 5.55 -6.49
CA GLN A 140 -12.79 4.49 -5.55
C GLN A 140 -12.33 3.26 -6.31
N LEU A 141 -11.21 2.70 -5.88
CA LEU A 141 -10.65 1.50 -6.48
C LEU A 141 -11.30 0.26 -5.86
N ASN A 142 -11.73 -0.69 -6.70
CA ASN A 142 -12.24 -1.98 -6.23
C ASN A 142 -11.06 -2.88 -5.78
N PRO A 143 -10.95 -3.22 -4.48
CA PRO A 143 -9.84 -4.03 -3.97
C PRO A 143 -9.77 -5.43 -4.60
N GLN A 144 -10.89 -5.98 -5.09
CA GLN A 144 -10.93 -7.34 -5.63
C GLN A 144 -9.99 -7.50 -6.85
N GLY A 145 -9.92 -6.48 -7.71
CA GLY A 145 -9.04 -6.51 -8.88
C GLY A 145 -7.55 -6.56 -8.51
N ILE A 146 -7.18 -6.07 -7.33
CA ILE A 146 -5.82 -6.20 -6.79
C ILE A 146 -5.60 -7.62 -6.27
N ILE A 147 -6.58 -8.18 -5.57
CA ILE A 147 -6.44 -9.47 -4.89
C ILE A 147 -6.29 -10.64 -5.86
N ASP A 148 -7.08 -10.67 -6.93
CA ASP A 148 -6.97 -11.71 -7.93
C ASP A 148 -5.55 -11.78 -8.55
N LYS A 149 -4.85 -10.64 -8.63
CA LYS A 149 -3.45 -10.56 -9.12
C LYS A 149 -2.45 -10.98 -8.05
N ILE A 150 -2.64 -10.51 -6.82
CA ILE A 150 -1.79 -10.84 -5.67
C ILE A 150 -1.78 -12.36 -5.42
N ASP A 151 -2.96 -13.00 -5.43
CA ASP A 151 -3.09 -14.43 -5.18
C ASP A 151 -2.51 -15.30 -6.32
N GLY A 152 -2.60 -14.81 -7.56
CA GLY A 152 -2.00 -15.45 -8.72
C GLY A 152 -0.48 -15.30 -8.79
N THR A 153 0.13 -14.44 -7.97
CA THR A 153 1.57 -14.14 -8.05
C THR A 153 2.41 -15.33 -7.61
N ARG A 154 3.46 -15.62 -8.38
CA ARG A 154 4.45 -16.67 -8.10
C ARG A 154 5.85 -16.16 -8.32
N ALA A 155 6.80 -16.68 -7.55
CA ALA A 155 8.21 -16.46 -7.83
C ALA A 155 8.57 -17.02 -9.23
N PRO A 156 9.23 -16.24 -10.10
CA PRO A 156 9.68 -16.71 -11.41
C PRO A 156 10.65 -17.88 -11.29
N MET A 157 10.69 -18.76 -12.30
CA MET A 157 11.55 -19.94 -12.27
C MET A 157 13.05 -19.61 -12.16
N ASN A 158 13.47 -18.45 -12.66
CA ASN A 158 14.84 -17.95 -12.60
C ASN A 158 15.19 -17.24 -11.28
N VAL A 159 14.28 -17.22 -10.30
CA VAL A 159 14.48 -16.56 -9.00
C VAL A 159 14.56 -17.59 -7.88
N SER A 160 15.67 -17.56 -7.13
CA SER A 160 15.81 -18.36 -5.91
C SER A 160 14.72 -18.02 -4.91
N ASN A 161 14.02 -19.06 -4.45
CA ASN A 161 12.89 -18.97 -3.52
C ASN A 161 12.99 -20.10 -2.48
N THR A 162 12.19 -20.00 -1.42
CA THR A 162 12.16 -20.97 -0.31
C THR A 162 11.12 -22.08 -0.50
N GLY A 163 10.57 -22.25 -1.70
CA GLY A 163 9.48 -23.18 -1.96
C GLY A 163 8.23 -22.80 -1.17
N ASP A 164 7.64 -23.77 -0.46
CA ASP A 164 6.47 -23.54 0.39
C ASP A 164 6.82 -22.91 1.76
N GLN A 165 8.10 -22.84 2.12
CA GLN A 165 8.52 -22.30 3.40
C GLN A 165 8.43 -20.77 3.40
N ARG A 166 7.68 -20.21 4.35
CA ARG A 166 7.57 -18.76 4.55
C ARG A 166 8.62 -18.31 5.56
N THR A 167 9.58 -17.51 5.12
CA THR A 167 10.67 -17.01 5.98
C THR A 167 10.66 -15.49 6.02
N ARG A 168 11.30 -14.90 7.03
CA ARG A 168 11.47 -13.44 7.10
C ARG A 168 12.33 -12.86 5.96
N GLY A 169 12.99 -13.71 5.17
CA GLY A 169 13.76 -13.34 3.99
C GLY A 169 15.26 -13.63 4.11
N PRO A 170 16.07 -13.15 3.16
CA PRO A 170 15.69 -12.25 2.05
C PRO A 170 15.00 -12.96 0.87
N LEU A 171 14.86 -14.29 0.90
CA LEU A 171 14.25 -15.04 -0.19
C LEU A 171 12.73 -15.17 -0.01
N PRO A 172 11.93 -14.91 -1.06
CA PRO A 172 10.48 -15.08 -1.03
C PRO A 172 10.12 -16.57 -1.09
N PRO A 173 8.92 -16.96 -0.63
CA PRO A 173 8.34 -18.27 -0.96
C PRO A 173 7.87 -18.31 -2.42
N LEU A 174 7.58 -19.50 -2.93
CA LEU A 174 7.06 -19.72 -4.28
C LEU A 174 5.71 -19.02 -4.50
N ARG A 175 4.87 -18.99 -3.47
CA ARG A 175 3.57 -18.29 -3.44
C ARG A 175 3.62 -17.16 -2.40
N PRO A 176 3.97 -15.92 -2.79
CA PRO A 176 4.24 -14.83 -1.87
C PRO A 176 3.06 -14.45 -0.97
N MET A 177 1.87 -14.28 -1.55
CA MET A 177 0.74 -13.68 -0.82
C MET A 177 -0.41 -14.67 -0.57
N SER A 178 -0.45 -15.79 -1.29
CA SER A 178 -1.49 -16.81 -1.11
C SER A 178 -1.31 -17.59 0.21
N VAL A 179 -2.03 -17.17 1.24
CA VAL A 179 -2.13 -17.86 2.54
C VAL A 179 -3.57 -18.29 2.73
N GLN A 180 -3.78 -19.57 3.03
CA GLN A 180 -5.08 -20.07 3.44
C GLN A 180 -5.14 -20.01 4.97
N LEU A 181 -5.99 -19.13 5.49
CA LEU A 181 -6.30 -19.12 6.91
C LEU A 181 -7.30 -20.23 7.22
N ALA A 182 -7.19 -20.83 8.41
CA ALA A 182 -8.11 -21.86 8.87
C ALA A 182 -9.55 -21.36 8.74
N ASN A 183 -10.43 -22.16 8.15
CA ASN A 183 -11.81 -21.76 7.93
C ASN A 183 -12.56 -21.72 9.27
N THR A 184 -12.93 -20.52 9.71
CA THR A 184 -13.71 -20.28 10.94
C THR A 184 -15.19 -19.99 10.64
N GLY A 185 -15.60 -19.99 9.37
CA GLY A 185 -16.96 -19.65 8.94
C GLY A 185 -17.88 -20.87 8.73
N PRO A 186 -19.20 -20.65 8.62
CA PRO A 186 -20.16 -21.67 8.21
C PRO A 186 -19.76 -22.30 6.87
N MET A 187 -20.06 -23.59 6.69
CA MET A 187 -19.87 -24.28 5.41
C MET A 187 -20.57 -23.48 4.30
N PHE A 188 -19.86 -23.21 3.19
CA PHE A 188 -20.28 -22.38 2.04
C PHE A 188 -20.22 -20.84 2.21
N GLN A 189 -19.82 -20.30 3.35
CA GLN A 189 -19.53 -18.88 3.49
C GLN A 189 -18.04 -18.60 3.32
N ALA A 190 -17.71 -17.42 2.77
CA ALA A 190 -16.33 -16.96 2.72
C ALA A 190 -15.80 -16.78 4.15
N ASN A 191 -14.60 -17.27 4.43
CA ASN A 191 -13.96 -17.09 5.73
C ASN A 191 -13.80 -15.58 6.00
N PRO A 192 -14.46 -15.02 7.04
CA PRO A 192 -14.45 -13.58 7.27
C PRO A 192 -13.03 -13.05 7.53
N LEU A 193 -12.17 -13.86 8.15
CA LEU A 193 -10.78 -13.50 8.38
C LEU A 193 -9.97 -13.48 7.07
N GLN A 194 -10.28 -14.37 6.13
CA GLN A 194 -9.66 -14.37 4.80
C GLN A 194 -10.09 -13.13 4.01
N VAL A 195 -11.39 -12.82 3.97
CA VAL A 195 -11.90 -11.60 3.33
C VAL A 195 -11.23 -10.35 3.91
N ARG A 196 -11.01 -10.35 5.23
CA ARG A 196 -10.32 -9.25 5.91
C ARG A 196 -8.84 -9.17 5.55
N LEU A 197 -8.14 -10.30 5.52
CA LEU A 197 -6.75 -10.38 5.08
C LEU A 197 -6.59 -9.85 3.65
N ASP A 198 -7.48 -10.27 2.75
CA ASP A 198 -7.48 -9.84 1.36
C ASP A 198 -7.68 -8.33 1.27
N ALA A 199 -8.67 -7.77 1.97
CA ALA A 199 -8.87 -6.34 2.03
C ALA A 199 -7.61 -5.59 2.52
N ILE A 200 -6.98 -6.03 3.61
CA ILE A 200 -5.77 -5.40 4.16
C ILE A 200 -4.58 -5.53 3.19
N ASN A 201 -4.38 -6.70 2.56
CA ASN A 201 -3.33 -6.91 1.57
C ASN A 201 -3.46 -5.98 0.37
N ALA A 202 -4.68 -5.77 -0.15
CA ALA A 202 -4.91 -4.85 -1.27
C ALA A 202 -4.48 -3.43 -0.93
N ARG A 203 -4.70 -3.00 0.32
CA ARG A 203 -4.36 -1.66 0.82
C ARG A 203 -2.86 -1.52 1.06
N ILE A 204 -2.19 -2.56 1.56
CA ILE A 204 -0.72 -2.59 1.63
C ILE A 204 -0.10 -2.51 0.24
N ALA A 205 -0.65 -3.25 -0.73
CA ALA A 205 -0.17 -3.26 -2.11
C ALA A 205 -0.39 -1.90 -2.81
N TYR A 206 -1.52 -1.25 -2.55
CA TYR A 206 -1.79 0.12 -2.98
C TYR A 206 -0.76 1.11 -2.39
N VAL A 207 -0.64 1.15 -1.06
CA VAL A 207 0.20 2.12 -0.35
C VAL A 207 1.68 1.97 -0.71
N SER A 208 2.14 0.74 -0.92
CA SER A 208 3.53 0.47 -1.30
C SER A 208 3.86 0.78 -2.77
N GLY A 209 2.87 1.15 -3.58
CA GLY A 209 3.05 1.31 -5.03
C GLY A 209 3.37 -0.02 -5.73
N TYR A 210 3.10 -1.14 -5.05
CA TYR A 210 3.30 -2.49 -5.57
C TYR A 210 2.33 -2.78 -6.72
N VAL A 211 1.15 -2.18 -6.67
CA VAL A 211 0.22 -2.11 -7.80
C VAL A 211 0.56 -0.86 -8.64
N PRO A 212 0.97 -1.00 -9.90
CA PRO A 212 1.16 0.14 -10.79
C PRO A 212 -0.19 0.76 -11.13
N LEU A 213 -0.55 1.83 -10.43
CA LEU A 213 -1.62 2.71 -10.85
C LEU A 213 -0.99 3.64 -11.88
N GLY A 214 -1.20 3.36 -13.16
CA GLY A 214 -0.72 4.25 -14.22
C GLY A 214 -1.32 5.65 -14.11
N ASP A 215 -0.84 6.53 -14.98
CA ASP A 215 -1.47 7.80 -15.37
C ASP A 215 -2.83 7.63 -16.06
N THR A 216 -3.18 6.39 -16.39
CA THR A 216 -4.42 6.00 -17.05
C THR A 216 -5.46 5.59 -16.01
N SER A 217 -6.69 6.08 -16.21
CA SER A 217 -7.92 5.92 -15.41
C SER A 217 -7.98 4.72 -14.44
N ALA A 218 -8.78 4.80 -13.37
CA ALA A 218 -9.00 3.72 -12.39
C ALA A 218 -9.29 2.31 -12.98
N MET A 219 -9.67 2.23 -14.26
CA MET A 219 -9.83 1.00 -15.03
C MET A 219 -8.51 0.33 -15.49
N SER A 220 -7.38 1.05 -15.58
CA SER A 220 -6.08 0.50 -16.03
C SER A 220 -5.43 -0.43 -15.02
N VAL A 221 -5.81 -0.33 -13.74
CA VAL A 221 -5.31 -1.21 -12.68
C VAL A 221 -5.66 -2.67 -12.95
N VAL A 222 -6.74 -2.90 -13.71
CA VAL A 222 -7.26 -4.22 -14.04
C VAL A 222 -6.58 -4.82 -15.29
N SER A 223 -6.03 -3.98 -16.20
CA SER A 223 -5.47 -4.46 -17.48
C SER A 223 -3.98 -4.74 -17.46
N SER A 224 -3.19 -4.10 -16.59
CA SER A 224 -1.75 -4.40 -16.50
C SER A 224 -1.55 -5.73 -15.77
N ALA A 225 -1.00 -6.73 -16.45
CA ALA A 225 -0.57 -7.98 -15.83
C ALA A 225 0.63 -7.73 -14.90
N PHE A 226 0.37 -7.38 -13.64
CA PHE A 226 1.42 -7.27 -12.62
C PHE A 226 1.39 -8.51 -11.71
N TYR A 227 2.56 -9.12 -11.52
CA TYR A 227 2.79 -10.27 -10.65
C TYR A 227 4.17 -10.09 -10.01
N ASP A 228 4.26 -9.26 -8.97
CA ASP A 228 5.55 -8.92 -8.36
C ASP A 228 5.85 -9.84 -7.16
N TYR A 229 6.77 -10.78 -7.29
CA TYR A 229 7.02 -11.75 -6.22
C TYR A 229 7.73 -11.19 -4.98
N ARG A 230 8.11 -9.90 -4.98
CA ARG A 230 9.02 -9.33 -3.98
C ARG A 230 8.39 -8.97 -2.65
N MET A 231 7.07 -9.09 -2.49
CA MET A 231 6.36 -8.91 -1.22
C MET A 231 5.63 -10.19 -0.84
N TRP A 232 5.78 -10.66 0.40
CA TRP A 232 5.13 -11.88 0.88
C TRP A 232 4.69 -11.78 2.33
N ILE A 233 3.69 -12.60 2.68
CA ILE A 233 3.29 -12.82 4.08
C ILE A 233 4.22 -13.87 4.68
N TYR A 234 4.96 -13.52 5.73
CA TYR A 234 5.85 -14.47 6.38
C TYR A 234 5.26 -15.08 7.65
N ARG A 235 4.49 -14.31 8.42
CA ARG A 235 3.98 -14.77 9.73
C ARG A 235 2.74 -14.01 10.18
N PHE A 236 1.92 -14.69 10.97
CA PHE A 236 0.93 -14.10 11.86
C PHE A 236 1.41 -14.30 13.29
N ASP A 237 1.48 -13.23 14.10
CA ASP A 237 1.82 -13.33 15.52
C ASP A 237 0.63 -13.96 16.28
N PRO A 238 0.80 -15.15 16.90
CA PRO A 238 -0.29 -15.77 17.65
C PRO A 238 -0.85 -14.87 18.77
N ALA A 239 0.00 -14.04 19.39
CA ALA A 239 -0.43 -13.09 20.43
C ALA A 239 -1.22 -11.89 19.86
N GLY A 240 -1.16 -11.70 18.53
CA GLY A 240 -1.83 -10.65 17.79
C GLY A 240 -3.25 -11.00 17.33
N ASN A 241 -3.69 -12.24 17.48
CA ASN A 241 -5.02 -12.65 17.04
C ASN A 241 -6.11 -12.05 17.94
N ARG A 242 -7.07 -11.34 17.35
CA ARG A 242 -8.18 -10.67 18.01
C ARG A 242 -9.56 -11.23 17.63
N GLY A 243 -9.61 -12.39 16.96
CA GLY A 243 -10.83 -13.03 16.48
C GLY A 243 -10.76 -13.27 14.99
#